data_AF-A0A8H6H8R8-F1
#
_entry.id   AF-A0A8H6H8R8-F1
#
_cell.length_a   1.000
_cell.length_b   1.000
_cell.length_c   1.000
_cell.angle_alpha   90.00
_cell.angle_beta   90.00
_cell.angle_gamma   90.00
#
_symmetry.space_group_name_H-M   'P 1'
#
loop_
_entity.id
_entity.type
_entity.pdbx_description
1 polymer ?
#
loop_
_entity_poly.entity_id
_entity_poly.type
_entity_poly.pdbx_seq_one_letter_code
_entity_poly.pdbx_strand_id
1 'polypeptide(L)'
;MVLFDTIAITDLINLASSSSLLREIANIYKDMTWRIDVFLSTWFKTPLVFRSVLAFTGAVVSGSQAIQFLDRMEPAVSSDLDILTRIGGVLSLVNYLEEEGYRRVERDAGRQEEYPLLADVCALSSTAQFCRGGGKHGIVAIFDFEKEVPREIYGVNRLKVQVVAVVQNPIRHIMFSYHSTGVMNYISHDEAVSVFPISTFVDRVSYPSSRFDLGSDWNPAWKLKYEARGFHFDIESLNPMILLGKRFVKDQHCWVIPHEGK
;
A
#
# COMPACT_ATOMS: atom_id res chain seq x y z
N MET A 1 18.54 13.85 10.23
CA MET A 1 19.51 13.86 9.12
C MET A 1 18.91 14.62 7.94
N VAL A 2 18.43 15.84 8.21
CA VAL A 2 17.45 16.58 7.40
C VAL A 2 17.92 16.90 5.98
N LEU A 3 19.25 16.99 5.77
CA LEU A 3 19.84 17.25 4.46
C LEU A 3 19.46 16.14 3.44
N PHE A 4 19.47 14.88 3.85
CA PHE A 4 19.23 13.76 2.93
C PHE A 4 17.76 13.58 2.53
N ASP A 5 16.83 14.12 3.33
CA ASP A 5 15.40 14.13 3.01
C ASP A 5 15.09 15.01 1.79
N THR A 6 15.89 16.06 1.58
CA THR A 6 15.75 16.97 0.42
C THR A 6 16.48 16.51 -0.84
N ILE A 7 17.31 15.47 -0.73
CA ILE A 7 18.11 14.96 -1.85
C ILE A 7 17.29 13.90 -2.62
N ALA A 8 17.31 13.98 -3.95
CA ALA A 8 16.67 12.99 -4.81
C ALA A 8 17.32 11.61 -4.62
N ILE A 9 16.55 10.53 -4.75
CA ILE A 9 17.05 9.16 -4.51
C ILE A 9 18.21 8.83 -5.47
N THR A 10 18.16 9.29 -6.71
CA THR A 10 19.24 9.14 -7.69
C THR A 10 20.53 9.81 -7.23
N ASP A 11 20.45 11.01 -6.69
CA ASP A 11 21.60 11.76 -6.19
C ASP A 11 22.18 11.13 -4.94
N LEU A 12 21.32 10.59 -4.06
CA LEU A 12 21.75 9.82 -2.89
C LEU A 12 22.56 8.59 -3.30
N ILE A 13 22.11 7.85 -4.32
CA ILE A 13 22.81 6.67 -4.86
C ILE A 13 24.16 7.08 -5.47
N ASN A 14 24.20 8.18 -6.22
CA ASN A 14 25.42 8.71 -6.81
C ASN A 14 26.42 9.16 -5.74
N LEU A 15 25.96 9.86 -4.70
CA LEU A 15 26.77 10.27 -3.56
C LEU A 15 27.34 9.05 -2.82
N ALA A 16 26.52 8.05 -2.53
CA ALA A 16 26.96 6.80 -1.91
C ALA A 16 28.01 6.06 -2.74
N SER A 17 27.97 6.20 -4.07
CA SER A 17 28.93 5.56 -4.97
C SER A 17 30.29 6.28 -5.04
N SER A 18 30.36 7.53 -4.62
CA SER A 18 31.57 8.35 -4.73
C SER A 18 32.62 8.09 -3.63
N SER A 19 32.22 7.58 -2.46
CA SER A 19 33.11 7.33 -1.33
C SER A 19 32.57 6.26 -0.38
N SER A 20 33.46 5.50 0.27
CA SER A 20 33.08 4.54 1.32
C SER A 20 32.39 5.20 2.50
N LEU A 21 32.82 6.40 2.90
CA LEU A 21 32.20 7.16 3.99
C LEU A 21 30.77 7.58 3.64
N LEU A 22 30.57 8.11 2.43
CA LEU A 22 29.24 8.51 1.97
C LEU A 22 28.31 7.30 1.79
N ARG A 23 28.86 6.15 1.39
CA ARG A 23 28.12 4.89 1.36
C ARG A 23 27.63 4.48 2.75
N GLU A 24 28.49 4.59 3.75
CA GLU A 24 28.13 4.28 5.14
C GLU A 24 27.04 5.23 5.66
N ILE A 25 27.18 6.53 5.41
CA ILE A 25 26.15 7.53 5.77
C ILE A 25 24.82 7.26 5.06
N ALA A 26 24.85 6.90 3.77
CA ALA A 26 23.64 6.55 3.02
C ALA A 26 22.97 5.27 3.53
N ASN A 27 23.74 4.29 3.99
CA ASN A 27 23.18 3.10 4.64
C ASN A 27 22.52 3.46 5.98
N ILE A 28 23.18 4.26 6.81
CA ILE A 28 22.58 4.76 8.07
C ILE A 28 21.29 5.54 7.78
N TYR A 29 21.27 6.38 6.74
CA TYR A 29 20.05 7.04 6.28
C TYR A 29 18.95 6.06 5.95
N LYS A 30 19.25 5.08 5.11
CA LYS A 30 18.29 4.06 4.68
C LYS A 30 17.69 3.35 5.90
N ASP A 31 18.52 2.95 6.85
CA ASP A 31 18.10 2.22 8.05
C ASP A 31 17.27 3.08 9.00
N MET A 32 17.41 4.41 8.96
CA MET A 32 16.57 5.34 9.72
C MET A 32 15.27 5.70 9.02
N THR A 33 15.30 5.86 7.70
CA THR A 33 14.18 6.34 6.89
C THR A 33 13.12 5.28 6.66
N TRP A 34 13.53 4.05 6.30
CA TRP A 34 12.59 2.96 6.02
C TRP A 34 12.38 2.03 7.22
N ARG A 35 12.18 2.62 8.42
CA ARG A 35 11.87 1.87 9.65
C ARG A 35 10.38 1.54 9.72
N ILE A 36 10.04 0.35 9.28
CA ILE A 36 8.62 -0.08 9.22
C ILE A 36 7.91 -0.01 10.57
N ASP A 37 8.58 -0.35 11.67
CA ASP A 37 7.93 -0.34 12.99
C ASP A 37 7.63 1.09 13.45
N VAL A 38 8.47 2.07 13.07
CA VAL A 38 8.19 3.48 13.34
C VAL A 38 6.98 3.93 12.50
N PHE A 39 6.98 3.59 11.20
CA PHE A 39 5.86 3.92 10.32
C PHE A 39 4.52 3.34 10.82
N LEU A 40 4.50 2.06 11.20
CA LEU A 40 3.31 1.36 11.65
C LEU A 40 2.85 1.78 13.06
N SER A 41 3.74 2.37 13.87
CA SER A 41 3.40 2.85 15.22
C SER A 41 2.33 3.94 15.22
N THR A 42 2.10 4.60 14.08
CA THR A 42 0.97 5.51 13.89
C THR A 42 -0.38 4.81 14.03
N TRP A 43 -0.50 3.55 13.62
CA TRP A 43 -1.76 2.80 13.66
C TRP A 43 -1.83 1.78 14.80
N PHE A 44 -0.70 1.16 15.15
CA PHE A 44 -0.69 0.00 16.04
C PHE A 44 0.21 0.24 17.25
N LYS A 45 -0.26 -0.19 18.42
CA LYS A 45 0.51 -0.10 19.67
C LYS A 45 1.78 -0.94 19.61
N THR A 46 1.70 -2.11 18.98
CA THR A 46 2.83 -3.03 18.83
C THR A 46 2.97 -3.45 17.36
N PRO A 47 3.72 -2.68 16.55
CA PRO A 47 3.94 -2.96 15.13
C PRO A 47 4.41 -4.37 14.81
N LEU A 48 5.24 -4.98 15.67
CA LEU A 48 5.72 -6.34 15.51
C LEU A 48 4.59 -7.38 15.57
N VAL A 49 3.57 -7.16 16.41
CA VAL A 49 2.39 -8.03 16.49
C VAL A 49 1.59 -7.89 15.19
N PHE A 50 1.38 -6.66 14.71
CA PHE A 50 0.73 -6.46 13.41
C PHE A 50 1.45 -7.16 12.26
N ARG A 51 2.79 -7.03 12.20
CA ARG A 51 3.61 -7.73 11.18
C ARG A 51 3.48 -9.25 11.30
N SER A 52 3.38 -9.78 12.51
CA SER A 52 3.11 -11.21 12.73
C SER A 52 1.72 -11.62 12.19
N VAL A 53 0.70 -10.76 12.34
CA VAL A 53 -0.61 -10.97 11.73
C VAL A 53 -0.55 -10.91 10.20
N LEU A 54 0.21 -9.98 9.62
CA LEU A 54 0.46 -9.95 8.18
C LEU A 54 1.08 -11.27 7.68
N ALA A 55 2.09 -11.77 8.41
CA ALA A 55 2.76 -13.03 8.10
C ALA A 55 1.79 -14.21 8.15
N PHE A 56 1.01 -14.31 9.23
CA PHE A 56 0.05 -15.39 9.46
C PHE A 56 -1.07 -15.41 8.41
N THR A 57 -1.57 -14.24 8.02
CA THR A 57 -2.69 -14.12 7.08
C THR A 57 -2.25 -14.06 5.61
N GLY A 58 -0.95 -13.86 5.35
CA GLY A 58 -0.44 -13.55 4.02
C GLY A 58 -0.95 -12.21 3.49
N ALA A 59 -1.35 -11.30 4.37
CA ALA A 59 -1.84 -9.98 4.02
C ALA A 59 -0.69 -9.00 3.75
N VAL A 60 -0.98 -7.95 3.01
CA VAL A 60 -0.04 -6.87 2.70
C VAL A 60 -0.73 -5.51 2.86
N VAL A 61 0.01 -4.51 3.33
CA VAL A 61 -0.41 -3.10 3.25
C VAL A 61 -0.16 -2.61 1.82
N SER A 62 -1.06 -1.79 1.29
CA SER A 62 -0.98 -1.23 -0.06
C SER A 62 -1.48 0.23 -0.08
N GLY A 63 -1.74 0.76 -1.27
CA GLY A 63 -2.40 2.03 -1.46
C GLY A 63 -1.51 3.21 -1.09
N SER A 64 -2.12 4.26 -0.52
CA SER A 64 -1.41 5.52 -0.26
C SER A 64 -0.30 5.40 0.76
N GLN A 65 -0.49 4.57 1.78
CA GLN A 65 0.48 4.46 2.87
C GLN A 65 1.73 3.71 2.40
N ALA A 66 1.58 2.71 1.54
CA ALA A 66 2.71 2.05 0.89
C ALA A 66 3.54 3.04 0.05
N ILE A 67 2.87 3.92 -0.71
CA ILE A 67 3.55 5.00 -1.46
C ILE A 67 4.29 5.94 -0.51
N GLN A 68 3.63 6.43 0.54
CA GLN A 68 4.26 7.36 1.49
C GLN A 68 5.51 6.75 2.14
N PHE A 69 5.43 5.51 2.60
CA PHE A 69 6.55 4.79 3.18
C PHE A 69 7.74 4.71 2.20
N LEU A 70 7.49 4.27 0.97
CA LEU A 70 8.54 4.14 -0.05
C LEU A 70 9.11 5.50 -0.49
N ASP A 71 8.27 6.54 -0.48
CA ASP A 71 8.63 7.91 -0.85
C ASP A 71 9.28 8.71 0.29
N ARG A 72 9.59 8.07 1.42
CA ARG A 72 10.23 8.69 2.60
C ARG A 72 9.37 9.77 3.25
N MET A 73 8.04 9.63 3.14
CA MET A 73 7.06 10.56 3.69
C MET A 73 6.51 10.03 5.01
N GLU A 74 6.23 10.95 5.92
CA GLU A 74 5.53 10.63 7.16
C GLU A 74 4.11 10.07 6.90
N PRO A 75 3.63 9.12 7.72
CA PRO A 75 2.26 8.65 7.73
C PRO A 75 1.20 9.76 7.70
N ALA A 76 0.45 9.88 6.59
CA ALA A 76 -0.69 10.78 6.53
C ALA A 76 -1.93 10.15 7.18
N VAL A 77 -2.23 10.52 8.43
CA VAL A 77 -3.42 10.05 9.18
C VAL A 77 -4.75 10.41 8.51
N SER A 78 -4.76 11.36 7.57
CA SER A 78 -5.93 11.71 6.76
C SER A 78 -6.24 10.71 5.65
N SER A 79 -5.33 9.77 5.37
CA SER A 79 -5.47 8.73 4.36
C SER A 79 -5.59 7.36 5.02
N ASP A 80 -6.41 6.50 4.42
CA ASP A 80 -6.70 5.17 4.97
C ASP A 80 -5.47 4.25 4.86
N LEU A 81 -5.30 3.35 5.84
CA LEU A 81 -4.35 2.24 5.76
C LEU A 81 -5.04 1.03 5.11
N ASP A 82 -4.73 0.78 3.84
CA ASP A 82 -5.31 -0.31 3.07
C ASP A 82 -4.55 -1.63 3.33
N ILE A 83 -5.24 -2.65 3.83
CA ILE A 83 -4.71 -3.99 4.10
C ILE A 83 -5.42 -4.98 3.18
N LEU A 84 -4.69 -5.58 2.24
CA LEU A 84 -5.23 -6.58 1.32
C LEU A 84 -4.94 -7.98 1.85
N THR A 85 -5.97 -8.83 1.88
CA THR A 85 -5.86 -10.21 2.36
C THR A 85 -6.76 -11.13 1.55
N ARG A 86 -6.46 -12.43 1.54
CA ARG A 86 -7.43 -13.43 1.08
C ARG A 86 -8.53 -13.60 2.12
N ILE A 87 -9.68 -14.11 1.69
CA ILE A 87 -10.84 -14.36 2.58
C ILE A 87 -10.44 -15.06 3.89
N GLY A 88 -9.57 -16.09 3.82
CA GLY A 88 -9.13 -16.84 4.99
C GLY A 88 -8.37 -16.02 6.05
N GLY A 89 -7.79 -14.88 5.68
CA GLY A 89 -7.08 -13.98 6.60
C GLY A 89 -7.97 -12.88 7.21
N VAL A 90 -9.20 -12.71 6.72
CA VAL A 90 -10.09 -11.62 7.15
C VAL A 90 -10.38 -11.71 8.65
N LEU A 91 -10.82 -12.87 9.14
CA LEU A 91 -11.23 -13.02 10.54
C LEU A 91 -10.11 -12.68 11.52
N SER A 92 -8.88 -13.14 11.24
CA SER A 92 -7.72 -12.84 12.09
C SER A 92 -7.39 -11.35 12.11
N LEU A 93 -7.52 -10.65 10.97
CA LEU A 93 -7.31 -9.21 10.89
C LEU A 93 -8.41 -8.43 11.61
N VAL A 94 -9.68 -8.84 11.46
CA VAL A 94 -10.82 -8.22 12.17
C VAL A 94 -10.62 -8.33 13.67
N ASN A 95 -10.37 -9.54 14.18
CA ASN A 95 -10.15 -9.77 15.61
C ASN A 95 -8.97 -8.95 16.14
N TYR A 96 -7.84 -8.93 15.41
CA TYR A 96 -6.69 -8.13 15.79
C TYR A 96 -7.00 -6.63 15.85
N LEU A 97 -7.74 -6.09 14.86
CA LEU A 97 -8.10 -4.68 14.84
C LEU A 97 -9.03 -4.31 16.01
N GLU A 98 -10.01 -5.16 16.33
CA GLU A 98 -10.90 -4.98 17.48
C GLU A 98 -10.12 -5.00 18.80
N GLU A 99 -9.17 -5.91 18.98
CA GLU A 99 -8.27 -5.96 20.15
C GLU A 99 -7.36 -4.71 20.25
N GLU A 100 -6.92 -4.16 19.12
CA GLU A 100 -6.17 -2.90 19.04
C GLU A 100 -7.04 -1.66 19.33
N GLY A 101 -8.35 -1.84 19.51
CA GLY A 101 -9.31 -0.80 19.84
C GLY A 101 -9.92 -0.09 18.62
N TYR A 102 -9.78 -0.66 17.43
CA TYR A 102 -10.54 -0.20 16.27
C TYR A 102 -11.98 -0.69 16.35
N ARG A 103 -12.92 0.15 15.91
CA ARG A 103 -14.32 -0.21 15.75
C ARG A 103 -14.64 -0.31 14.28
N ARG A 104 -15.42 -1.32 13.91
CA ARG A 104 -15.96 -1.44 12.56
C ARG A 104 -16.98 -0.33 12.32
N VAL A 105 -16.94 0.26 11.14
CA VAL A 105 -17.87 1.30 10.70
C VAL A 105 -18.74 0.75 9.57
N GLU A 106 -20.03 1.01 9.66
CA GLU A 106 -20.94 0.71 8.57
C GLU A 106 -20.68 1.69 7.43
N ARG A 107 -20.49 1.19 6.21
CA ARG A 107 -20.53 2.05 5.03
C ARG A 107 -21.89 2.70 4.93
N ASP A 108 -21.92 3.96 4.50
CA ASP A 108 -23.16 4.68 4.18
C ASP A 108 -24.11 3.76 3.39
N ALA A 109 -25.41 3.81 3.71
CA ALA A 109 -26.43 2.90 3.21
C ALA A 109 -26.46 2.73 1.67
N GLY A 110 -25.97 3.72 0.91
CA GLY A 110 -25.84 3.63 -0.55
C GLY A 110 -24.66 2.79 -1.08
N ARG A 111 -23.69 2.40 -0.24
CA ARG A 111 -22.57 1.50 -0.57
C ARG A 111 -22.67 0.13 0.11
N GLN A 112 -23.62 -0.04 1.05
CA GLN A 112 -23.89 -1.33 1.71
C GLN A 112 -24.35 -2.41 0.72
N GLU A 113 -25.04 -2.04 -0.35
CA GLU A 113 -25.46 -2.97 -1.41
C GLU A 113 -24.28 -3.55 -2.23
N GLU A 114 -23.08 -2.97 -2.13
CA GLU A 114 -21.93 -3.35 -2.96
C GLU A 114 -21.08 -4.48 -2.36
N TYR A 115 -21.13 -4.71 -1.03
CA TYR A 115 -20.27 -5.69 -0.37
C TYR A 115 -20.96 -6.50 0.75
N PRO A 116 -20.70 -7.82 0.84
CA PRO A 116 -21.31 -8.74 1.80
C PRO A 116 -20.94 -8.45 3.26
N LEU A 117 -21.77 -8.89 4.22
CA LEU A 117 -21.45 -8.83 5.65
C LEU A 117 -20.29 -9.79 5.99
N LEU A 118 -19.71 -9.64 7.18
CA LEU A 118 -18.59 -10.50 7.60
C LEU A 118 -19.01 -11.99 7.65
N ALA A 119 -20.21 -12.27 8.17
CA ALA A 119 -20.77 -13.62 8.20
C ALA A 119 -20.90 -14.22 6.78
N ASP A 120 -21.33 -13.41 5.82
CA ASP A 120 -21.46 -13.82 4.42
C ASP A 120 -20.08 -14.09 3.80
N VAL A 121 -19.07 -13.27 4.09
CA VAL A 121 -17.68 -13.49 3.63
C VAL A 121 -17.10 -14.78 4.20
N CYS A 122 -17.36 -15.07 5.48
CA CYS A 122 -16.99 -16.34 6.09
C CYS A 122 -17.69 -17.52 5.39
N ALA A 123 -18.98 -17.39 5.06
CA ALA A 123 -19.71 -18.42 4.32
C ALA A 123 -19.15 -18.60 2.89
N LEU A 124 -18.79 -17.51 2.20
CA LEU A 124 -18.24 -17.51 0.83
C LEU A 124 -16.90 -18.24 0.71
N SER A 125 -16.11 -18.31 1.80
CA SER A 125 -14.85 -19.08 1.81
C SER A 125 -15.01 -20.56 1.43
N SER A 126 -16.24 -21.09 1.54
CA SER A 126 -16.57 -22.50 1.36
C SER A 126 -17.37 -22.81 0.08
N THR A 127 -17.64 -21.82 -0.78
CA THR A 127 -18.57 -22.00 -1.93
C THR A 127 -17.90 -21.86 -3.30
N ALA A 128 -18.49 -22.52 -4.32
CA ALA A 128 -18.11 -22.38 -5.73
C ALA A 128 -18.25 -20.93 -6.27
N GLN A 129 -18.92 -20.05 -5.53
CA GLN A 129 -19.07 -18.63 -5.84
C GLN A 129 -17.73 -17.89 -5.73
N PHE A 130 -16.84 -18.33 -4.83
CA PHE A 130 -15.43 -17.89 -4.79
C PHE A 130 -14.69 -18.16 -6.10
N CYS A 131 -14.95 -19.30 -6.74
CA CYS A 131 -14.32 -19.70 -8.01
C CYS A 131 -14.80 -18.85 -9.20
N ARG A 132 -15.94 -18.15 -9.09
CA ARG A 132 -16.48 -17.29 -10.15
C ARG A 132 -15.84 -15.89 -10.20
N GLY A 133 -14.88 -15.62 -9.32
CA GLY A 133 -14.27 -14.31 -9.15
C GLY A 133 -15.13 -13.45 -8.22
N GLY A 134 -14.50 -12.66 -7.35
CA GLY A 134 -15.19 -11.75 -6.44
C GLY A 134 -16.01 -10.69 -7.19
N GLY A 135 -16.45 -9.65 -6.48
CA GLY A 135 -17.05 -8.47 -7.11
C GLY A 135 -16.08 -7.76 -8.08
N LYS A 136 -16.35 -6.48 -8.34
CA LYS A 136 -15.58 -5.67 -9.30
C LYS A 136 -14.06 -5.82 -9.09
N HIS A 137 -13.35 -6.21 -10.15
CA HIS A 137 -11.89 -6.41 -10.15
C HIS A 137 -11.33 -7.48 -9.18
N GLY A 138 -12.16 -8.41 -8.69
CA GLY A 138 -11.69 -9.50 -7.81
C GLY A 138 -11.65 -9.15 -6.32
N ILE A 139 -12.22 -8.01 -5.93
CA ILE A 139 -12.49 -7.63 -4.54
C ILE A 139 -13.79 -8.31 -4.10
N VAL A 140 -13.75 -8.99 -2.96
CA VAL A 140 -14.89 -9.71 -2.38
C VAL A 140 -15.64 -8.84 -1.38
N ALA A 141 -14.91 -8.16 -0.51
CA ALA A 141 -15.46 -7.30 0.53
C ALA A 141 -14.45 -6.26 0.96
N ILE A 142 -14.93 -5.14 1.48
CA ILE A 142 -14.11 -4.14 2.14
C ILE A 142 -14.72 -3.84 3.50
N PHE A 143 -13.89 -3.91 4.54
CA PHE A 143 -14.29 -3.64 5.92
C PHE A 143 -13.58 -2.38 6.40
N ASP A 144 -14.36 -1.37 6.77
CA ASP A 144 -13.85 -0.08 7.25
C ASP A 144 -13.76 -0.09 8.78
N PHE A 145 -12.62 0.34 9.31
CA PHE A 145 -12.31 0.37 10.74
C PHE A 145 -11.77 1.72 11.15
N GLU A 146 -12.14 2.17 12.34
CA GLU A 146 -11.73 3.46 12.86
C GLU A 146 -11.37 3.43 14.33
N LYS A 147 -10.36 4.25 14.68
CA LYS A 147 -9.89 4.46 16.05
C LYS A 147 -9.63 5.93 16.28
N GLU A 148 -10.15 6.46 17.37
CA GLU A 148 -9.81 7.81 17.82
C GLU A 148 -8.59 7.75 18.72
N VAL A 149 -7.59 8.57 18.41
CA VAL A 149 -6.39 8.74 19.24
C VAL A 149 -6.24 10.21 19.61
N PRO A 150 -5.81 10.53 20.85
CA PRO A 150 -5.54 11.91 21.23
C PRO A 150 -4.52 12.55 20.30
N ARG A 151 -4.73 13.81 19.93
CA ARG A 151 -3.70 14.64 19.27
C ARG A 151 -2.73 15.19 20.31
N GLU A 152 -1.49 15.46 19.88
CA GLU A 152 -0.51 16.20 20.71
C GLU A 152 -1.01 17.59 21.09
N ILE A 153 -1.76 18.24 20.19
CA ILE A 153 -2.42 19.53 20.40
C ILE A 153 -3.93 19.27 20.42
N TYR A 154 -4.64 19.78 21.44
CA TYR A 154 -6.08 19.61 21.71
C TYR A 154 -6.91 19.00 20.56
N GLY A 155 -7.51 17.83 20.79
CA GLY A 155 -8.43 17.17 19.85
C GLY A 155 -8.13 15.69 19.68
N VAL A 156 -8.76 15.08 18.66
CA VAL A 156 -8.58 13.66 18.32
C VAL A 156 -8.19 13.50 16.85
N ASN A 157 -7.29 12.57 16.58
CA ASN A 157 -7.03 12.03 15.25
C ASN A 157 -7.90 10.80 15.07
N ARG A 158 -8.56 10.70 13.92
CA ARG A 158 -9.36 9.53 13.55
C ARG A 158 -8.54 8.71 12.57
N LEU A 159 -7.96 7.63 13.06
CA LEU A 159 -7.19 6.68 12.26
C LEU A 159 -8.16 5.76 11.53
N LYS A 160 -7.92 5.54 10.25
CA LYS A 160 -8.74 4.68 9.38
C LYS A 160 -7.94 3.53 8.84
N VAL A 161 -8.53 2.33 8.89
CA VAL A 161 -7.96 1.09 8.34
C VAL A 161 -9.03 0.44 7.47
N GLN A 162 -8.65 0.00 6.27
CA GLN A 162 -9.53 -0.77 5.39
C GLN A 162 -8.97 -2.18 5.23
N VAL A 163 -9.76 -3.20 5.56
CA VAL A 163 -9.42 -4.59 5.24
C VAL A 163 -10.13 -4.97 3.94
N VAL A 164 -9.35 -5.14 2.87
CA VAL A 164 -9.81 -5.48 1.52
C VAL A 164 -9.63 -6.97 1.30
N ALA A 165 -10.74 -7.71 1.30
CA ALA A 165 -10.74 -9.14 1.02
C ALA A 165 -10.73 -9.37 -0.50
N VAL A 166 -9.75 -10.13 -0.99
CA VAL A 166 -9.59 -10.45 -2.42
C VAL A 166 -9.64 -11.96 -2.67
N VAL A 167 -10.05 -12.37 -3.87
CA VAL A 167 -10.11 -13.80 -4.24
C VAL A 167 -8.74 -14.42 -4.47
N GLN A 168 -7.78 -13.64 -4.94
CA GLN A 168 -6.45 -14.12 -5.30
C GLN A 168 -5.40 -13.70 -4.27
N ASN A 169 -4.17 -14.19 -4.43
CA ASN A 169 -3.04 -13.70 -3.63
C ASN A 169 -2.98 -12.15 -3.69
N PRO A 170 -2.82 -11.44 -2.56
CA PRO A 170 -2.84 -9.97 -2.53
C PRO A 170 -1.82 -9.32 -3.46
N ILE A 171 -0.58 -9.83 -3.52
CA ILE A 171 0.45 -9.32 -4.43
C ILE A 171 -0.01 -9.49 -5.88
N ARG A 172 -0.56 -10.65 -6.24
CA ARG A 172 -1.14 -10.88 -7.57
C ARG A 172 -2.28 -9.90 -7.86
N HIS A 173 -3.13 -9.60 -6.89
CA HIS A 173 -4.20 -8.60 -7.05
C HIS A 173 -3.65 -7.21 -7.35
N ILE A 174 -2.63 -6.76 -6.61
CA ILE A 174 -1.97 -5.47 -6.86
C ILE A 174 -1.40 -5.41 -8.28
N MET A 175 -0.80 -6.49 -8.78
CA MET A 175 -0.20 -6.51 -10.13
C MET A 175 -1.23 -6.45 -11.27
N PHE A 176 -2.38 -7.09 -11.11
CA PHE A 176 -3.29 -7.34 -12.23
C PHE A 176 -4.66 -6.65 -12.10
N SER A 177 -4.95 -6.02 -10.96
CA SER A 177 -6.26 -5.43 -10.68
C SER A 177 -6.18 -3.95 -10.29
N TYR A 178 -4.97 -3.38 -10.14
CA TYR A 178 -4.81 -1.96 -9.86
C TYR A 178 -4.83 -1.11 -11.13
N HIS A 179 -5.36 0.10 -11.00
CA HIS A 179 -5.63 1.01 -12.12
C HIS A 179 -4.38 1.58 -12.78
N SER A 180 -3.24 1.63 -12.08
CA SER A 180 -2.01 2.19 -12.65
C SER A 180 -0.72 1.69 -11.98
N THR A 181 0.40 1.86 -12.67
CA THR A 181 1.72 1.41 -12.19
C THR A 181 2.19 2.12 -10.92
N GLY A 182 1.84 3.40 -10.73
CA GLY A 182 2.25 4.21 -9.58
C GLY A 182 1.71 3.72 -8.23
N VAL A 183 0.69 2.88 -8.24
CA VAL A 183 0.10 2.28 -7.04
C VAL A 183 0.48 0.81 -6.84
N MET A 184 1.33 0.25 -7.71
CA MET A 184 1.79 -1.14 -7.63
C MET A 184 2.92 -1.30 -6.61
N ASN A 185 2.61 -0.96 -5.37
CA ASN A 185 3.51 -0.98 -4.23
C ASN A 185 2.84 -1.70 -3.06
N TYR A 186 3.61 -2.43 -2.26
CA TYR A 186 3.08 -3.09 -1.07
C TYR A 186 4.12 -3.19 0.04
N ILE A 187 3.63 -3.40 1.25
CA ILE A 187 4.43 -3.69 2.43
C ILE A 187 3.91 -5.01 3.01
N SER A 188 4.77 -6.02 3.09
CA SER A 188 4.46 -7.31 3.71
C SER A 188 4.96 -7.32 5.16
N HIS A 189 5.01 -8.49 5.80
CA HIS A 189 5.56 -8.64 7.15
C HIS A 189 7.08 -8.39 7.24
N ASP A 190 7.81 -8.57 6.14
CA ASP A 190 9.28 -8.68 6.11
C ASP A 190 9.95 -7.76 5.08
N GLU A 191 9.19 -7.08 4.21
CA GLU A 191 9.74 -6.15 3.23
C GLU A 191 8.69 -5.16 2.70
N ALA A 192 9.16 -4.07 2.11
CA ALA A 192 8.37 -3.21 1.23
C ALA A 192 8.87 -3.34 -0.21
N VAL A 193 7.94 -3.36 -1.16
CA VAL A 193 8.22 -3.52 -2.59
C VAL A 193 7.55 -2.44 -3.42
N SER A 194 8.31 -1.88 -4.34
CA SER A 194 7.79 -1.13 -5.49
C SER A 194 8.18 -1.83 -6.79
N VAL A 195 7.20 -2.05 -7.66
CA VAL A 195 7.45 -2.74 -8.94
C VAL A 195 7.95 -1.80 -10.03
N PHE A 196 7.55 -0.52 -9.95
CA PHE A 196 7.92 0.53 -10.90
C PHE A 196 8.55 1.74 -10.18
N PRO A 197 9.63 1.54 -9.43
CA PRO A 197 10.13 2.55 -8.51
C PRO A 197 10.68 3.81 -9.21
N ILE A 198 11.39 3.64 -10.34
CA ILE A 198 11.97 4.78 -11.07
C ILE A 198 10.87 5.68 -11.61
N SER A 199 9.93 5.12 -12.39
CA SER A 199 8.83 5.93 -12.90
C SER A 199 7.98 6.54 -11.77
N THR A 200 7.73 5.79 -10.69
CA THR A 200 6.85 6.24 -9.60
C THR A 200 7.50 7.30 -8.72
N PHE A 201 8.70 7.06 -8.18
CA PHE A 201 9.31 7.90 -7.15
C PHE A 201 10.37 8.86 -7.67
N VAL A 202 10.98 8.57 -8.83
CA VAL A 202 11.97 9.47 -9.46
C VAL A 202 11.28 10.36 -10.48
N ASP A 203 10.62 9.77 -11.47
CA ASP A 203 10.02 10.53 -12.58
C ASP A 203 8.64 11.12 -12.24
N ARG A 204 8.01 10.62 -11.16
CA ARG A 204 6.62 10.95 -10.77
C ARG A 204 5.60 10.66 -11.87
N VAL A 205 5.84 9.64 -12.71
CA VAL A 205 4.95 9.22 -13.79
C VAL A 205 4.33 7.85 -13.50
N SER A 206 3.03 7.75 -13.69
CA SER A 206 2.26 6.53 -13.56
C SER A 206 1.49 6.22 -14.84
N TYR A 207 1.42 4.94 -15.21
CA TYR A 207 0.79 4.47 -16.45
C TYR A 207 -0.49 3.71 -16.13
N PRO A 208 -1.61 3.98 -16.81
CA PRO A 208 -2.83 3.20 -16.65
C PRO A 208 -2.59 1.73 -17.02
N SER A 209 -3.03 0.81 -16.17
CA SER A 209 -2.89 -0.63 -16.40
C SER A 209 -3.79 -1.10 -17.54
N SER A 210 -4.94 -0.45 -17.73
CA SER A 210 -5.83 -0.66 -18.86
C SER A 210 -6.55 0.64 -19.25
N ARG A 211 -6.99 0.72 -20.51
CA ARG A 211 -7.86 1.82 -20.96
C ARG A 211 -9.21 1.83 -20.25
N PHE A 212 -9.69 0.67 -19.79
CA PHE A 212 -10.93 0.59 -19.01
C PHE A 212 -10.81 1.33 -17.67
N ASP A 213 -9.62 1.38 -17.07
CA ASP A 213 -9.41 2.03 -15.77
C ASP A 213 -9.56 3.56 -15.82
N LEU A 214 -9.44 4.15 -17.01
CA LEU A 214 -9.61 5.59 -17.25
C LEU A 214 -11.08 6.02 -17.32
N GLY A 215 -12.01 5.06 -17.44
CA GLY A 215 -13.43 5.35 -17.62
C GLY A 215 -13.76 6.08 -18.92
N SER A 216 -15.03 6.42 -19.13
CA SER A 216 -15.48 7.22 -20.29
C SER A 216 -14.92 8.65 -20.27
N ASP A 217 -14.70 9.17 -19.06
CA ASP A 217 -14.42 10.59 -18.85
C ASP A 217 -12.92 10.89 -18.81
N TRP A 218 -12.06 9.87 -18.93
CA TRP A 218 -10.59 9.93 -18.93
C TRP A 218 -9.95 10.58 -17.68
N ASN A 219 -10.76 11.02 -16.72
CA ASN A 219 -10.39 11.69 -15.48
C ASN A 219 -11.08 11.07 -14.25
N PRO A 220 -10.84 9.78 -13.98
CA PRO A 220 -11.45 9.12 -12.83
C PRO A 220 -10.93 9.73 -11.52
N ALA A 221 -11.74 9.67 -10.46
CA ALA A 221 -11.42 10.29 -9.17
C ALA A 221 -10.07 9.83 -8.58
N TRP A 222 -9.68 8.57 -8.84
CA TRP A 222 -8.37 8.06 -8.42
C TRP A 222 -7.21 8.81 -9.10
N LYS A 223 -7.34 9.17 -10.39
CA LYS A 223 -6.31 9.89 -11.15
C LYS A 223 -6.11 11.28 -10.54
N LEU A 224 -7.20 12.03 -10.37
CA LEU A 224 -7.19 13.36 -9.76
C LEU A 224 -6.56 13.36 -8.35
N LYS A 225 -6.85 12.33 -7.55
CA LYS A 225 -6.26 12.15 -6.20
C LYS A 225 -4.73 12.06 -6.25
N TYR A 226 -4.17 11.32 -7.20
CA TYR A 226 -2.71 11.16 -7.32
C TYR A 226 -2.06 12.34 -8.06
N GLU A 227 -2.74 12.98 -9.00
CA GLU A 227 -2.28 14.23 -9.62
C GLU A 227 -2.13 15.36 -8.60
N ALA A 228 -3.08 15.48 -7.67
CA ALA A 228 -2.98 16.42 -6.55
C ALA A 228 -1.78 16.14 -5.61
N ARG A 229 -1.17 14.95 -5.71
CA ARG A 229 0.03 14.54 -4.97
C ARG A 229 1.30 14.65 -5.81
N GLY A 230 1.23 15.30 -6.97
CA GLY A 230 2.37 15.56 -7.85
C GLY A 230 2.69 14.44 -8.84
N PHE A 231 1.84 13.42 -8.98
CA PHE A 231 2.02 12.38 -9.99
C PHE A 231 1.44 12.82 -11.33
N HIS A 232 2.13 12.52 -12.42
CA HIS A 232 1.64 12.68 -13.78
C HIS A 232 1.18 11.34 -14.35
N PHE A 233 0.07 11.35 -15.10
CA PHE A 233 -0.43 10.16 -15.78
C PHE A 233 -0.22 10.29 -17.28
N ASP A 234 0.71 9.49 -17.79
CA ASP A 234 1.01 9.44 -19.21
C ASP A 234 0.27 8.28 -19.86
N ILE A 235 -0.40 8.59 -20.98
CA ILE A 235 -1.27 7.69 -21.74
C ILE A 235 -0.72 7.51 -23.16
N GLU A 236 0.16 8.40 -23.61
CA GLU A 236 0.56 8.53 -25.02
C GLU A 236 2.05 8.26 -25.23
N SER A 237 2.90 8.73 -24.32
CA SER A 237 4.35 8.56 -24.38
C SER A 237 4.84 7.59 -23.31
N LEU A 238 5.25 6.39 -23.72
CA LEU A 238 6.04 5.54 -22.83
C LEU A 238 7.39 6.22 -22.60
N ASN A 239 7.68 6.55 -21.34
CA ASN A 239 9.00 7.01 -20.95
C ASN A 239 10.01 5.92 -21.35
N PRO A 240 11.09 6.23 -22.10
CA PRO A 240 12.09 5.26 -22.52
C PRO A 240 12.72 4.46 -21.37
N MET A 241 12.69 5.02 -20.15
CA MET A 241 13.19 4.38 -18.92
C MET A 241 12.29 3.27 -18.40
N ILE A 242 11.08 3.13 -18.94
CA ILE A 242 10.19 2.01 -18.61
C ILE A 242 10.65 0.81 -19.40
N LEU A 243 11.22 -0.14 -18.67
CA LEU A 243 11.58 -1.43 -19.21
C LEU A 243 10.34 -2.19 -19.64
N LEU A 244 10.11 -2.21 -20.95
CA LEU A 244 9.13 -3.06 -21.60
C LEU A 244 9.65 -4.50 -21.65
N GLY A 245 8.78 -5.47 -21.40
CA GLY A 245 9.10 -6.89 -21.47
C GLY A 245 8.54 -7.70 -20.31
N LYS A 246 9.03 -8.93 -20.16
CA LYS A 246 8.65 -9.81 -19.05
C LYS A 246 9.32 -9.32 -17.77
N ARG A 247 8.51 -8.82 -16.85
CA ARG A 247 8.91 -8.41 -15.50
C ARG A 247 8.37 -9.40 -14.48
N PHE A 248 9.05 -9.51 -13.35
CA PHE A 248 8.61 -10.33 -12.21
C PHE A 248 8.67 -9.49 -10.94
N VAL A 249 7.76 -9.74 -10.00
CA VAL A 249 7.80 -9.10 -8.69
C VAL A 249 9.14 -9.45 -8.02
N LYS A 250 9.87 -8.42 -7.55
CA LYS A 250 11.24 -8.50 -7.01
C LYS A 250 12.33 -8.83 -8.03
N ASP A 251 12.13 -8.57 -9.31
CA ASP A 251 13.24 -8.54 -10.26
C ASP A 251 14.21 -7.38 -9.97
N GLN A 252 15.34 -7.34 -10.69
CA GLN A 252 16.42 -6.35 -10.53
C GLN A 252 15.97 -4.89 -10.75
N HIS A 253 14.76 -4.66 -11.24
CA HIS A 253 14.20 -3.36 -11.54
C HIS A 253 13.12 -2.95 -10.53
N CYS A 254 12.79 -3.81 -9.56
CA CYS A 254 11.97 -3.48 -8.40
C CYS A 254 12.84 -2.84 -7.31
N TRP A 255 12.23 -2.02 -6.45
CA TRP A 255 12.82 -1.73 -5.15
C TRP A 255 12.28 -2.73 -4.16
N VAL A 256 13.19 -3.37 -3.43
CA VAL A 256 12.87 -4.29 -2.33
C VAL A 256 13.62 -3.79 -1.10
N ILE A 257 12.87 -3.32 -0.11
CA ILE A 257 13.41 -2.79 1.13
C ILE A 257 13.07 -3.80 2.24
N PRO A 258 14.02 -4.65 2.65
CA PRO A 258 13.79 -5.60 3.72
C PRO A 258 13.54 -4.86 5.04
N HIS A 259 12.64 -5.39 5.85
CA HIS A 259 12.46 -4.96 7.22
C HIS A 259 13.51 -5.65 8.08
N GLU A 260 14.23 -4.89 8.90
CA GLU A 260 15.17 -5.51 9.83
C GLU A 260 14.42 -6.50 10.74
N GLY A 261 14.90 -7.75 10.78
CA GLY A 261 14.57 -8.70 11.84
C GLY A 261 15.53 -8.46 12.99
N LYS A 262 15.05 -7.87 14.08
CA LYS A 262 15.75 -7.87 15.37
C LYS A 262 14.85 -8.55 16.39
#